data_AF-A0AA41VXX0-F1
#
_entry.id   AF-A0AA41VXX0-F1
#
_cell.length_a   1.000
_cell.length_b   1.000
_cell.length_c   1.000
_cell.angle_alpha   90.00
_cell.angle_beta   90.00
_cell.angle_gamma   90.00
#
_symmetry.space_group_name_H-M   'P 1'
#
loop_
_entity.id
_entity.type
_entity.pdbx_description
1 polymer ?
#
loop_
_entity_poly.entity_id
_entity_poly.type
_entity_poly.pdbx_seq_one_letter_code
_entity_poly.pdbx_strand_id
1 'polypeptide(L)'
;MASQITASTETTSRRRGRGRSRGVGLENLLGQEKEGKLSVNFNEAVGQPVCLNRKKLTSELEVIVRSFAPLEHKSWTKIPLHDRETLMERVKVCFTYVHFFT
;
A
#
# COMPACT_ATOMS: atom_id res chain seq x y z
N MET A 1 -47.17 19.27 -32.15
CA MET A 1 -46.19 18.32 -32.73
C MET A 1 -45.12 18.03 -31.69
N ALA A 2 -44.91 16.73 -31.45
CA ALA A 2 -43.82 16.01 -30.80
C ALA A 2 -42.90 16.68 -29.74
N SER A 3 -42.99 16.08 -28.55
CA SER A 3 -42.01 15.81 -27.50
C SER A 3 -40.51 15.90 -27.84
N GLN A 4 -39.71 16.32 -26.85
CA GLN A 4 -38.74 15.42 -26.18
C GLN A 4 -38.11 16.06 -24.93
N ILE A 5 -38.49 15.54 -23.76
CA ILE A 5 -37.72 15.63 -22.52
C ILE A 5 -36.66 14.54 -22.62
N THR A 6 -35.43 14.88 -22.98
CA THR A 6 -34.30 13.95 -22.79
C THR A 6 -33.79 14.15 -21.37
N ALA A 7 -34.35 13.37 -20.45
CA ALA A 7 -33.73 13.07 -19.18
C ALA A 7 -32.39 12.40 -19.47
N SER A 8 -31.31 13.18 -19.44
CA SER A 8 -29.96 12.65 -19.34
C SER A 8 -29.83 12.08 -17.95
N THR A 9 -30.22 10.80 -17.81
CA THR A 9 -29.86 9.94 -16.70
C THR A 9 -28.34 9.82 -16.72
N GLU A 10 -27.66 10.80 -16.16
CA GLU A 10 -26.25 10.70 -15.82
C GLU A 10 -26.13 9.64 -14.73
N THR A 11 -26.07 8.40 -15.20
CA THR A 11 -25.54 7.29 -14.43
C THR A 11 -24.21 7.77 -13.87
N THR A 12 -24.18 8.03 -12.57
CA THR A 12 -22.95 8.28 -11.83
C THR A 12 -22.15 6.98 -11.88
N SER A 13 -21.50 6.72 -13.02
CA SER A 13 -20.51 5.68 -13.13
C SER A 13 -19.47 6.05 -12.08
N ARG A 14 -19.46 5.30 -10.98
CA ARG A 14 -18.51 5.48 -9.89
C ARG A 14 -17.16 5.17 -10.51
N ARG A 15 -16.51 6.20 -11.08
CA ARG A 15 -15.20 6.08 -11.70
C ARG A 15 -14.34 5.41 -10.64
N ARG A 16 -13.85 4.21 -10.92
CA ARG A 16 -12.77 3.58 -10.15
C ARG A 16 -11.51 4.38 -10.47
N GLY A 17 -11.49 5.62 -10.02
CA GLY A 17 -10.31 6.45 -10.07
C GLY A 17 -9.25 5.74 -9.24
N ARG A 18 -8.15 5.35 -9.86
CA ARG A 18 -6.87 5.16 -9.17
C ARG A 18 -6.35 6.55 -8.78
N GLY A 19 -7.15 7.29 -8.00
CA GLY A 19 -6.77 8.57 -7.41
C GLY A 19 -5.95 8.32 -6.15
N ARG A 20 -5.32 9.36 -5.62
CA ARG A 20 -4.45 9.35 -4.42
C ARG A 20 -5.16 8.86 -3.14
N SER A 21 -5.59 7.60 -3.09
CA SER A 21 -5.73 6.84 -1.84
C SER A 21 -4.32 6.49 -1.33
N ARG A 22 -3.45 7.51 -1.28
CA ARG A 22 -2.11 7.49 -0.71
C ARG A 22 -2.28 7.31 0.78
N GLY A 23 -2.38 6.09 1.26
CA GLY A 23 -2.42 5.88 2.69
C GLY A 23 -3.67 6.40 3.42
N VAL A 24 -4.69 7.02 2.83
CA VAL A 24 -5.91 7.38 3.61
C VAL A 24 -6.50 6.16 4.33
N GLY A 25 -6.49 5.00 3.67
CA GLY A 25 -6.89 3.74 4.30
C GLY A 25 -5.82 3.08 5.16
N LEU A 26 -4.57 3.57 5.16
CA LEU A 26 -3.47 3.11 6.00
C LEU A 26 -3.31 4.02 7.24
N GLU A 27 -3.22 5.34 7.07
CA GLU A 27 -3.21 6.36 8.11
C GLU A 27 -4.41 6.24 9.04
N ASN A 28 -5.62 5.99 8.51
CA ASN A 28 -6.79 5.70 9.35
C ASN A 28 -6.65 4.39 10.14
N LEU A 29 -5.97 3.38 9.59
CA LEU A 29 -5.70 2.12 10.29
C LEU A 29 -4.59 2.29 11.34
N LEU A 30 -3.52 3.02 11.02
CA LEU A 30 -2.47 3.38 11.97
C LEU A 30 -3.06 4.18 13.14
N GLY A 31 -3.96 5.12 12.87
CA GLY A 31 -4.64 5.90 13.91
C GLY A 31 -5.59 5.07 14.79
N GLN A 32 -6.03 3.89 14.32
CA GLN A 32 -6.83 2.94 15.10
C GLN A 32 -5.96 1.96 15.91
N GLU A 33 -4.72 1.72 15.48
CA GLU A 33 -3.77 0.86 16.18
C GLU A 33 -3.14 1.62 17.37
N LYS A 34 -3.06 0.96 18.54
CA LYS A 34 -2.50 1.57 19.76
C LYS A 34 -1.06 2.06 19.62
N GLU A 35 -0.24 1.38 18.81
CA GLU A 35 1.16 1.74 18.56
C GLU A 35 1.36 2.65 17.33
N GLY A 36 0.30 2.97 16.58
CA GLY A 36 0.46 3.70 15.32
C GLY A 36 1.16 2.88 14.23
N LYS A 37 1.22 1.56 14.37
CA LYS A 37 1.85 0.63 13.42
C LYS A 37 0.98 -0.59 13.19
N LEU A 38 0.95 -1.08 11.96
CA LEU A 38 0.22 -2.30 11.61
C LEU A 38 1.09 -3.53 11.85
N SER A 39 0.56 -4.48 12.62
CA SER A 39 1.22 -5.78 12.81
C SER A 39 1.15 -6.62 11.54
N VAL A 40 2.30 -7.18 11.13
CA VAL A 40 2.42 -8.13 10.03
C VAL A 40 3.07 -9.42 10.53
N ASN A 41 2.34 -10.53 10.39
CA ASN A 41 2.84 -11.87 10.66
C ASN A 41 3.37 -12.51 9.38
N PHE A 42 4.58 -13.08 9.46
CA PHE A 42 5.20 -13.85 8.38
C PHE A 42 5.25 -15.33 8.73
N ASN A 43 5.01 -16.16 7.73
CA ASN A 43 5.33 -17.58 7.80
C ASN A 43 6.77 -17.75 7.35
N GLU A 44 7.64 -18.23 8.24
CA GLU A 44 9.08 -18.33 8.01
C GLU A 44 9.43 -19.39 6.94
N ALA A 45 8.69 -20.50 6.89
CA ALA A 45 8.91 -21.56 5.91
C ALA A 45 8.68 -21.10 4.46
N VAL A 46 7.83 -20.08 4.26
CA VAL A 46 7.48 -19.57 2.92
C VAL A 46 7.99 -18.14 2.69
N GLY A 47 8.44 -17.45 3.74
CA GLY A 47 8.85 -16.04 3.68
C GLY A 47 7.71 -15.08 3.31
N GLN A 48 6.46 -15.47 3.55
CA GLN A 48 5.28 -14.72 3.11
C GLN A 48 4.42 -14.23 4.28
N PRO A 49 3.82 -13.03 4.18
CA PRO A 49 2.92 -12.54 5.20
C PRO A 49 1.58 -13.31 5.17
N VAL A 50 1.21 -13.93 6.29
CA VAL A 50 -0.01 -14.76 6.47
C VAL A 50 -1.15 -14.00 7.15
N CYS A 51 -1.03 -12.68 7.29
CA CYS A 51 -2.01 -11.84 8.00
C CYS A 51 -2.99 -11.10 7.06
N LEU A 52 -4.09 -10.61 7.65
CA LEU A 52 -5.07 -9.74 6.98
C LEU A 52 -4.43 -8.46 6.40
N ASN A 53 -3.36 -7.96 7.03
CA ASN A 53 -2.62 -6.76 6.64
C ASN A 53 -1.68 -6.97 5.44
N ARG A 54 -1.51 -8.19 4.93
CA ARG A 54 -0.64 -8.49 3.77
C ARG A 54 -0.91 -7.57 2.57
N LYS A 55 -2.17 -7.40 2.18
CA LYS A 55 -2.54 -6.57 1.00
C LYS A 55 -2.16 -5.10 1.20
N LYS A 56 -2.24 -4.62 2.44
CA LYS A 56 -1.88 -3.25 2.82
C LYS A 56 -0.37 -3.08 2.78
N LEU A 57 0.39 -4.03 3.34
CA LEU A 57 1.83 -4.07 3.21
C LEU A 57 2.29 -4.01 1.75
N THR A 58 1.74 -4.88 0.88
CA THR A 58 2.09 -4.86 -0.55
C THR A 58 1.79 -3.50 -1.20
N SER A 59 0.63 -2.91 -0.91
CA SER A 59 0.26 -1.61 -1.49
C SER A 59 1.21 -0.50 -1.04
N GLU A 60 1.59 -0.46 0.24
CA GLU A 60 2.54 0.52 0.76
C GLU A 60 3.95 0.31 0.23
N LEU A 61 4.41 -0.94 0.12
CA LEU A 61 5.68 -1.25 -0.54
C LEU A 61 5.71 -0.71 -1.97
N GLU A 62 4.65 -0.93 -2.74
CA GLU A 62 4.57 -0.40 -4.10
C GLU A 62 4.56 1.14 -4.15
N VAL A 63 3.92 1.81 -3.18
CA VAL A 63 3.93 3.27 -3.09
C VAL A 63 5.31 3.79 -2.74
N ILE A 64 5.97 3.19 -1.74
CA ILE A 64 7.31 3.56 -1.29
C ILE A 64 8.31 3.39 -2.44
N VAL A 65 8.28 2.23 -3.11
CA VAL A 65 9.16 1.98 -4.25
C VAL A 65 8.89 2.96 -5.38
N ARG A 66 7.63 3.20 -5.77
CA ARG A 66 7.30 4.15 -6.85
C ARG A 66 7.63 5.61 -6.51
N SER A 67 7.61 5.98 -5.23
CA SER A 67 7.78 7.38 -4.81
C SER A 67 9.22 7.73 -4.45
N PHE A 68 10.01 6.76 -3.97
CA PHE A 68 11.31 7.03 -3.37
C PHE A 68 12.44 6.17 -3.92
N ALA A 69 12.18 5.11 -4.70
CA ALA A 69 13.27 4.30 -5.23
C ALA A 69 14.00 5.07 -6.34
N PRO A 70 15.35 5.02 -6.36
CA PRO A 70 16.13 5.62 -7.42
C PRO A 70 15.86 4.90 -8.75
N LEU A 71 15.32 5.64 -9.73
CA LEU A 71 14.96 5.11 -11.04
C LEU A 71 16.17 4.80 -11.93
N GLU A 72 17.36 5.19 -11.50
CA GLU A 72 18.62 4.95 -12.21
C GLU A 72 19.00 3.46 -12.25
N HIS A 73 18.46 2.66 -11.32
CA HIS A 73 18.74 1.24 -11.22
C HIS A 73 17.59 0.41 -11.81
N LYS A 74 17.91 -0.45 -12.77
CA LYS A 74 16.93 -1.32 -13.46
C LYS A 74 16.38 -2.47 -12.62
N SER A 75 16.95 -2.72 -11.44
CA SER A 75 16.52 -3.81 -10.54
C SER A 75 16.87 -3.52 -9.09
N TRP A 76 16.07 -4.06 -8.17
CA TRP A 76 16.26 -3.90 -6.72
C TRP A 76 17.68 -4.27 -6.27
N THR A 77 18.23 -5.37 -6.78
CA THR A 77 19.57 -5.86 -6.43
C THR A 77 20.70 -4.92 -6.85
N LYS A 78 20.46 -4.03 -7.81
CA LYS A 78 21.44 -3.03 -8.30
C LYS A 78 21.36 -1.70 -7.56
N ILE A 79 20.34 -1.49 -6.74
CA ILE A 79 20.23 -0.31 -5.88
C ILE A 79 21.29 -0.44 -4.76
N PRO A 80 22.07 0.62 -4.47
CA PRO A 80 23.01 0.65 -3.36
C PRO A 80 22.34 0.21 -2.05
N LEU A 81 23.11 -0.43 -1.17
CA LEU A 81 22.57 -0.96 0.09
C LEU A 81 21.91 0.15 0.94
N HIS A 82 22.58 1.29 1.06
CA HIS A 82 22.10 2.47 1.76
C HIS A 82 20.68 2.92 1.30
N ASP A 83 20.44 2.95 0.00
CA ASP A 83 19.15 3.40 -0.54
C ASP A 83 18.06 2.35 -0.31
N ARG A 84 18.43 1.05 -0.40
CA ARG A 84 17.51 -0.05 -0.05
C ARG A 84 17.14 0.00 1.43
N GLU A 85 18.08 0.28 2.31
CA GLU A 85 17.84 0.44 3.75
C GLU A 85 16.92 1.62 4.02
N THR A 86 17.16 2.77 3.40
CA THR A 86 16.30 3.95 3.51
C THR A 86 14.85 3.65 3.10
N LEU A 87 14.64 2.86 2.03
CA LEU A 87 13.31 2.41 1.63
C LEU A 87 12.69 1.47 2.67
N MET A 88 13.49 0.57 3.26
CA MET A 88 13.05 -0.34 4.30
C MET A 88 12.68 0.37 5.60
N GLU A 89 13.42 1.42 5.98
CA GLU A 89 13.12 2.24 7.15
C GLU A 89 11.74 2.90 7.03
N ARG A 90 11.38 3.39 5.84
CA ARG A 90 10.04 3.94 5.58
C ARG A 90 8.94 2.89 5.77
N VAL A 91 9.20 1.62 5.46
CA VAL A 91 8.26 0.52 5.71
C VAL A 91 8.12 0.25 7.21
N LYS A 92 9.23 0.25 7.96
CA LYS A 92 9.27 0.01 9.42
C LYS A 92 8.58 1.12 10.24
N VAL A 93 8.39 2.31 9.66
CA VAL A 93 7.60 3.38 10.27
C VAL A 93 6.12 2.96 10.35
N CYS A 94 5.60 2.30 9.30
CA CYS A 94 4.17 1.96 9.21
C CYS A 94 3.84 0.56 9.73
N PHE A 95 4.81 -0.35 9.78
CA PHE A 95 4.58 -1.76 10.10
C PHE A 95 5.52 -2.26 11.19
N THR A 96 4.98 -3.10 12.08
CA THR A 96 5.74 -3.87 13.07
C THR A 96 5.73 -5.34 12.65
N TYR A 97 6.90 -5.97 12.65
CA TYR A 97 7.03 -7.40 12.37
C TYR A 97 6.78 -8.19 13.64
N VAL A 98 5.88 -9.16 13.56
CA VAL A 98 5.63 -10.10 14.66
C VAL A 98 5.95 -11.50 14.15
N HIS A 99 6.92 -12.15 14.81
CA HIS A 99 7.29 -13.53 14.53
C HIS A 99 6.29 -14.48 15.17
N PHE A 100 5.85 -15.50 14.43
CA PHE A 100 5.12 -16.63 14.98
C PHE A 100 5.97 -17.89 14.74
N PHE A 101 6.40 -18.52 15.84
CA PHE A 101 6.89 -19.90 15.82
C PHE A 101 5.67 -20.81 15.89
N THR A 102 5.37 -21.52 14.80
CA THR A 102 4.43 -22.64 14.79
C THR A 102 5.13 -23.87 14.29
#